data_AF-A0A7Z9QQY3-F1
#
_entry.id   AF-A0A7Z9QQY3-F1
#
_cell.length_a   1.000
_cell.length_b   1.000
_cell.length_c   1.000
_cell.angle_alpha   90.00
_cell.angle_beta   90.00
_cell.angle_gamma   90.00
#
_symmetry.space_group_name_H-M   'P 1'
#
loop_
_entity.id
_entity.type
_entity.pdbx_description
1 polymer ?
#
loop_
_entity_poly.entity_id
_entity_poly.type
_entity_poly.pdbx_seq_one_letter_code
_entity_poly.pdbx_strand_id
1 'polypeptide(L)'
;MLKRLTIHLNLRTYTMLLALVSIWVIFTVITDGTFISSRNLSNLSRQTSVTAILSIGMVLIIVSGNIDLSVGFGSGLLGAIVAVIHVWFDQSVLVAMLIALLIGILIGILHGFLIAYQRVPAFIVTLGGFMVYRGLMLAITHDETIMLPNGWLKMLGNSYLPKSVGWILGSVNIH
;
A
#
# COMPACT_ATOMS: atom_id res chain seq x y z
N MET A 1 22.35 -27.55 41.75
CA MET A 1 22.39 -26.72 40.53
C MET A 1 21.09 -26.90 39.75
N LEU A 2 20.02 -26.20 40.12
CA LEU A 2 18.74 -26.22 39.41
C LEU A 2 18.39 -24.78 39.03
N LYS A 3 18.64 -24.39 37.77
CA LYS A 3 18.13 -23.14 37.21
C LYS A 3 16.60 -23.25 37.20
N ARG A 4 15.92 -22.52 38.09
CA ARG A 4 14.48 -22.25 37.94
C ARG A 4 14.32 -21.49 36.63
N LEU A 5 13.68 -22.11 35.65
CA LEU A 5 13.15 -21.44 34.46
C LEU A 5 11.99 -20.55 34.93
N THR A 6 12.29 -19.31 35.28
CA THR A 6 11.27 -18.30 35.56
C THR A 6 10.67 -17.88 34.22
N ILE A 7 9.47 -18.39 33.91
CA ILE A 7 8.70 -17.94 32.75
C ILE A 7 8.25 -16.50 33.03
N HIS A 8 8.91 -15.52 32.42
CA HIS A 8 8.46 -14.14 32.45
C HIS A 8 7.23 -14.00 31.55
N LEU A 9 6.04 -14.23 32.11
CA LEU A 9 4.77 -14.02 31.42
C LEU A 9 4.60 -12.53 31.11
N ASN A 10 4.78 -12.15 29.85
CA ASN A 10 4.53 -10.78 29.40
C ASN A 10 3.02 -10.59 29.20
N LEU A 11 2.30 -10.25 30.27
CA LEU A 11 0.84 -10.05 30.25
C LEU A 11 0.40 -9.15 29.09
N ARG A 12 1.19 -8.11 28.75
CA ARG A 12 0.88 -7.21 27.62
C ARG A 12 0.81 -7.96 26.29
N THR A 13 1.78 -8.83 26.02
CA THR A 13 1.81 -9.65 24.79
C THR A 13 0.62 -10.60 24.74
N TYR A 14 0.30 -11.28 25.84
CA TYR A 14 -0.85 -12.18 25.90
C TYR A 14 -2.17 -11.43 25.73
N THR A 15 -2.33 -10.24 26.31
CA THR A 15 -3.52 -9.41 26.11
C THR A 15 -3.66 -8.94 24.66
N MET A 16 -2.56 -8.57 23.99
CA MET A 16 -2.58 -8.20 22.56
C MET A 16 -2.98 -9.38 21.67
N LEU A 17 -2.41 -10.57 21.93
CA LEU A 17 -2.78 -11.79 21.19
C LEU A 17 -4.24 -12.17 21.42
N LEU A 18 -4.71 -12.10 22.67
CA LEU A 18 -6.10 -12.37 23.02
C LEU A 18 -7.06 -11.36 22.36
N ALA A 19 -6.69 -10.08 22.32
CA ALA A 19 -7.45 -9.05 21.60
C ALA A 19 -7.51 -9.35 20.09
N LEU A 20 -6.40 -9.74 19.48
CA LEU A 20 -6.36 -10.10 18.06
C LEU A 20 -7.27 -11.31 17.74
N VAL A 21 -7.16 -12.38 18.53
CA VAL A 21 -8.00 -13.57 18.37
C VAL A 21 -9.47 -13.23 18.58
N SER A 22 -9.78 -12.41 19.58
CA SER A 22 -11.15 -11.96 19.85
C SER A 22 -11.73 -11.19 18.67
N ILE A 23 -10.97 -10.25 18.09
CA ILE A 23 -11.36 -9.51 16.88
C ILE A 23 -11.66 -10.47 15.74
N TRP A 24 -10.79 -11.46 15.50
CA TRP A 24 -10.99 -12.44 14.43
C TRP A 24 -12.27 -13.26 14.63
N VAL A 25 -12.51 -13.77 15.84
CA VAL A 25 -13.71 -14.55 16.16
C VAL A 25 -14.96 -13.70 15.99
N ILE A 26 -14.99 -12.50 16.57
CA ILE A 26 -16.12 -11.57 16.50
C ILE A 26 -16.48 -11.26 15.04
N PHE A 27 -15.50 -10.84 14.23
CA PHE A 27 -15.77 -10.55 12.82
C PHE A 27 -16.12 -11.79 12.01
N THR A 28 -15.57 -12.96 12.32
CA THR A 28 -15.94 -14.21 11.64
C THR A 28 -17.39 -14.57 11.91
N VAL A 29 -17.86 -14.46 13.15
CA VAL A 29 -19.24 -14.76 13.53
C VAL A 29 -20.21 -13.73 12.94
N ILE A 30 -19.90 -12.44 13.05
CA ILE A 30 -20.78 -11.36 12.55
C ILE A 30 -20.88 -11.37 11.01
N THR A 31 -19.87 -11.88 10.30
CA THR A 31 -19.83 -11.88 8.82
C THR A 31 -20.16 -13.24 8.20
N ASP A 32 -20.70 -14.18 8.97
CA ASP A 32 -21.01 -15.55 8.53
C ASP A 32 -19.82 -16.26 7.85
N GLY A 33 -18.61 -16.04 8.39
CA GLY A 33 -17.38 -16.63 7.86
C GLY A 33 -16.71 -15.83 6.72
N THR A 34 -17.32 -14.76 6.22
CA THR A 34 -16.77 -13.95 5.11
C THR A 34 -15.43 -13.29 5.47
N PHE A 35 -15.24 -12.91 6.74
CA PHE A 35 -14.00 -12.28 7.23
C PHE A 35 -12.76 -13.16 7.00
N ILE A 36 -12.83 -14.46 7.27
CA ILE A 36 -11.71 -15.40 7.07
C ILE A 36 -11.72 -16.05 5.69
N SER A 37 -12.61 -15.62 4.79
CA SER A 37 -12.66 -16.16 3.42
C SER A 37 -11.32 -15.94 2.70
N SER A 38 -10.94 -16.89 1.84
CA SER A 38 -9.72 -16.80 1.04
C SER A 38 -9.66 -15.51 0.20
N ARG A 39 -10.82 -15.06 -0.30
CA ARG A 39 -10.96 -13.79 -1.04
C ARG A 39 -10.67 -12.59 -0.15
N ASN A 40 -11.21 -12.53 1.07
CA ASN A 40 -10.97 -11.41 1.97
C ASN A 40 -9.52 -11.38 2.46
N LEU A 41 -8.95 -12.53 2.85
CA LEU A 41 -7.55 -12.62 3.26
C LEU A 41 -6.59 -12.26 2.11
N SER A 42 -6.91 -12.64 0.87
CA SER A 42 -6.12 -12.23 -0.31
C SER A 42 -6.21 -10.73 -0.57
N ASN A 43 -7.40 -10.12 -0.39
CA ASN A 43 -7.57 -8.68 -0.51
C ASN A 43 -6.82 -7.92 0.58
N LEU A 44 -6.89 -8.38 1.83
CA LEU A 44 -6.17 -7.80 2.96
C LEU A 44 -4.66 -7.90 2.76
N SER A 45 -4.18 -9.06 2.31
CA SER A 45 -2.77 -9.27 1.98
C SER A 45 -2.31 -8.32 0.88
N ARG A 46 -3.11 -8.15 -0.18
CA ARG A 46 -2.79 -7.20 -1.28
C ARG A 46 -2.72 -5.75 -0.79
N GLN A 47 -3.69 -5.32 0.03
CA GLN A 47 -3.67 -3.97 0.62
C GLN A 47 -2.44 -3.76 1.51
N THR A 48 -2.12 -4.75 2.34
CA THR A 48 -0.95 -4.73 3.23
C THR A 48 0.35 -4.69 2.42
N SER A 49 0.46 -5.42 1.31
CA SER A 49 1.63 -5.38 0.43
C SER A 49 1.87 -4.00 -0.17
N VAL A 50 0.82 -3.30 -0.62
CA VAL A 50 0.94 -1.93 -1.14
C VAL A 50 1.48 -0.99 -0.05
N THR A 51 0.90 -1.04 1.15
CA THR A 51 1.38 -0.24 2.28
C THR A 51 2.82 -0.60 2.68
N ALA A 52 3.18 -1.89 2.66
CA ALA A 52 4.53 -2.34 2.98
C ALA A 52 5.56 -1.79 1.98
N ILE A 53 5.27 -1.83 0.67
CA ILE A 53 6.15 -1.28 -0.37
C ILE A 53 6.35 0.23 -0.16
N LEU A 54 5.26 0.98 0.07
CA LEU A 54 5.35 2.42 0.34
C LEU A 54 6.15 2.71 1.63
N SER A 55 5.99 1.88 2.66
CA SER A 55 6.69 2.07 3.93
C SER A 55 8.20 1.99 3.79
N ILE A 56 8.73 1.18 2.86
CA ILE A 56 10.17 1.08 2.60
C ILE A 56 10.73 2.43 2.15
N GLY A 57 10.04 3.13 1.25
CA GLY A 57 10.42 4.48 0.82
C GLY A 57 10.33 5.50 1.96
N MET A 58 9.30 5.38 2.79
CA MET A 58 9.07 6.25 3.94
C MET A 58 10.16 6.16 5.02
N VAL A 59 10.87 5.03 5.13
CA VAL A 59 11.99 4.89 6.06
C VAL A 59 13.04 5.98 5.84
N LEU A 60 13.37 6.31 4.58
CA LEU A 60 14.36 7.35 4.27
C LEU A 60 13.91 8.73 4.78
N ILE A 61 12.61 9.03 4.67
CA ILE A 61 12.03 10.29 5.14
C ILE A 61 12.08 10.37 6.66
N ILE A 62 11.70 9.29 7.36
CA ILE A 62 11.69 9.24 8.83
C ILE A 62 13.12 9.33 9.38
N VAL A 63 14.08 8.62 8.78
CA VAL A 63 15.49 8.65 9.20
C VAL A 63 16.09 10.06 9.02
N SER A 64 15.63 10.81 8.01
CA SER A 64 16.01 12.22 7.83
C SER A 64 15.39 13.19 8.84
N GLY A 65 14.57 12.71 9.79
CA GLY A 65 13.88 13.51 10.80
C GLY A 65 12.62 14.20 10.30
N ASN A 66 12.09 13.79 9.14
CA ASN A 66 10.92 14.40 8.51
C ASN A 66 9.68 13.49 8.59
N ILE A 67 8.51 14.08 8.36
CA ILE A 67 7.22 13.38 8.26
C ILE A 67 6.68 13.60 6.85
N ASP A 68 6.13 12.55 6.24
CA ASP A 68 5.41 12.64 4.97
C ASP A 68 4.02 12.03 5.06
N LEU A 69 3.00 12.90 4.95
CA LEU A 69 1.59 12.53 4.90
C LEU A 69 1.05 12.35 3.46
N SER A 70 1.83 12.76 2.46
CA SER A 70 1.41 12.85 1.06
C SER A 70 1.54 11.54 0.30
N VAL A 71 2.44 10.64 0.72
CA VAL A 71 2.81 9.42 -0.01
C VAL A 71 1.62 8.54 -0.43
N GLY A 72 0.61 8.43 0.44
CA GLY A 72 -0.58 7.62 0.18
C GLY A 72 -1.37 8.16 -1.01
N PHE A 73 -1.77 9.44 -0.95
CA PHE A 73 -2.49 10.10 -2.04
C PHE A 73 -1.60 10.32 -3.27
N GLY A 74 -0.28 10.48 -3.11
CA GLY A 74 0.67 10.55 -4.21
C GLY A 74 0.67 9.25 -5.02
N SER A 75 0.75 8.09 -4.34
CA SER A 75 0.66 6.79 -5.02
C SER A 75 -0.68 6.59 -5.74
N GLY A 76 -1.78 7.06 -5.14
CA GLY A 76 -3.12 7.04 -5.76
C GLY A 76 -3.20 7.92 -7.00
N LEU A 77 -2.67 9.15 -6.94
CA LEU A 77 -2.60 10.05 -8.08
C LEU A 77 -1.80 9.45 -9.24
N LEU A 78 -0.61 8.89 -8.96
CA LEU A 78 0.21 8.26 -10.01
C LEU A 78 -0.50 7.04 -10.62
N GLY A 79 -1.18 6.23 -9.81
CA GLY A 79 -2.02 5.14 -10.28
C GLY A 79 -3.19 5.60 -11.15
N ALA A 80 -3.84 6.70 -10.76
CA ALA A 80 -4.91 7.33 -11.53
C ALA A 80 -4.41 7.88 -12.87
N ILE A 81 -3.22 8.51 -12.91
CA ILE A 81 -2.58 8.95 -14.16
C ILE A 81 -2.34 7.77 -15.10
N VAL A 82 -1.81 6.65 -14.58
CA VAL A 82 -1.63 5.43 -15.39
C VAL A 82 -2.97 4.95 -15.96
N ALA A 83 -4.01 4.90 -15.12
CA ALA A 83 -5.34 4.44 -15.54
C ALA A 83 -5.96 5.37 -16.58
N VAL A 84 -5.91 6.69 -16.38
CA VAL A 84 -6.43 7.69 -17.32
C VAL A 84 -5.71 7.59 -18.68
N ILE A 85 -4.37 7.59 -18.68
CA ILE A 85 -3.58 7.52 -19.91
C ILE A 85 -3.84 6.21 -20.67
N HIS A 86 -3.93 5.09 -19.94
CA HIS A 86 -4.17 3.80 -20.57
C HIS A 86 -5.61 3.65 -21.10
N VAL A 87 -6.61 4.04 -20.31
CA VAL A 87 -8.02 3.74 -20.61
C VAL A 87 -8.67 4.81 -21.46
N TRP A 88 -8.38 6.09 -21.23
CA TRP A 88 -9.06 7.20 -21.94
C TRP A 88 -8.25 7.73 -23.12
N PHE A 89 -6.92 7.68 -23.04
CA PHE A 89 -6.04 8.10 -24.15
C PHE A 89 -5.55 6.92 -25.01
N ASP A 90 -6.04 5.71 -24.73
CA ASP A 90 -5.73 4.46 -25.45
C ASP A 90 -4.23 4.22 -25.64
N GLN A 91 -3.41 4.64 -24.68
CA GLN A 91 -1.97 4.46 -24.74
C GLN A 91 -1.55 3.13 -24.14
N SER A 92 -0.38 2.64 -24.57
CA SER A 92 0.20 1.44 -23.97
C SER A 92 0.45 1.63 -22.47
N VAL A 93 0.22 0.57 -21.69
CA VAL A 93 0.48 0.58 -20.24
C VAL A 93 1.91 1.03 -19.92
N LEU A 94 2.89 0.60 -20.71
CA LEU A 94 4.28 0.93 -20.48
C LEU A 94 4.54 2.43 -20.60
N VAL A 95 3.96 3.07 -21.62
CA VAL A 95 4.03 4.53 -21.80
C VAL A 95 3.37 5.25 -20.63
N ALA A 96 2.18 4.79 -20.21
CA ALA A 96 1.48 5.34 -19.06
C ALA A 96 2.31 5.26 -17.76
N MET A 97 2.97 4.11 -17.53
CA MET A 97 3.84 3.91 -16.37
C MET A 97 5.08 4.80 -16.41
N LEU A 98 5.72 4.98 -17.57
CA LEU A 98 6.88 5.85 -17.72
C LEU A 98 6.53 7.32 -17.47
N ILE A 99 5.37 7.77 -17.96
CA ILE A 99 4.88 9.13 -17.70
C ILE A 99 4.60 9.32 -16.21
N ALA A 100 3.89 8.37 -15.58
CA ALA A 100 3.61 8.45 -14.15
C ALA A 100 4.91 8.42 -13.30
N LEU A 101 5.90 7.61 -13.69
CA LEU A 101 7.21 7.57 -13.03
C LEU A 101 7.92 8.93 -13.14
N LEU A 102 7.94 9.53 -14.32
CA LEU A 102 8.55 10.84 -14.54
C LEU A 102 7.86 11.92 -13.68
N ILE A 103 6.53 11.93 -13.64
CA ILE A 103 5.76 12.85 -12.80
C ILE A 103 6.08 12.62 -11.31
N GLY A 104 6.15 11.37 -10.87
CA GLY A 104 6.51 11.02 -9.49
C GLY A 104 7.92 11.52 -9.10
N ILE A 105 8.89 11.40 -10.00
CA ILE A 105 10.25 11.94 -9.79
C ILE A 105 10.21 13.46 -9.66
N LEU A 106 9.49 14.16 -10.55
CA LEU A 106 9.37 15.62 -10.52
C LEU A 106 8.73 16.10 -9.22
N ILE A 107 7.67 15.42 -8.78
CA ILE A 107 7.00 15.69 -7.50
C ILE A 107 7.98 15.49 -6.32
N GLY A 108 8.73 14.38 -6.32
CA GLY A 108 9.73 14.10 -5.29
C GLY A 108 10.84 15.15 -5.24
N ILE A 109 11.33 15.60 -6.40
CA ILE A 109 12.31 16.69 -6.51
C ILE A 109 11.73 17.98 -5.95
N LEU A 110 10.48 18.32 -6.29
CA LEU A 110 9.83 19.53 -5.79
C LEU A 110 9.70 19.50 -4.26
N HIS A 111 9.28 18.37 -3.68
CA HIS A 111 9.19 18.21 -2.23
C HIS A 111 10.56 18.34 -1.56
N GLY A 112 11.56 17.62 -2.09
CA GLY A 112 12.93 17.70 -1.61
C GLY A 112 13.49 19.12 -1.71
N PHE A 113 13.19 19.84 -2.80
CA PHE A 113 13.65 21.21 -3.00
C PHE A 113 13.06 22.18 -1.97
N LEU A 114 11.75 22.14 -1.74
CA LEU A 114 11.06 23.00 -0.79
C LEU A 114 11.53 22.76 0.66
N ILE A 115 11.81 21.50 1.00
CA ILE A 115 12.27 21.14 2.34
C ILE A 115 13.75 21.51 2.52
N ALA A 116 14.63 21.10 1.60
CA ALA A 116 16.07 21.23 1.75
C ALA A 116 16.59 22.65 1.49
N TYR A 117 16.08 23.32 0.46
CA TYR A 117 16.60 24.64 0.05
C TYR A 117 15.72 25.79 0.54
N GLN A 118 14.40 25.67 0.40
CA GLN A 118 13.47 26.71 0.84
C GLN A 118 13.21 26.67 2.36
N ARG A 119 13.68 25.61 3.05
CA ARG A 119 13.56 25.41 4.51
C ARG A 119 12.11 25.46 5.00
N VAL A 120 11.17 25.07 4.14
CA VAL A 120 9.76 24.93 4.54
C VAL A 120 9.64 23.67 5.40
N PRO A 121 8.96 23.72 6.56
CA PRO A 121 8.73 22.54 7.38
C PRO A 121 8.08 21.40 6.60
N ALA A 122 8.65 20.19 6.67
CA ALA A 122 8.22 19.03 5.88
C ALA A 122 6.74 18.66 6.10
N PHE A 123 6.22 18.83 7.31
CA PHE A 123 4.81 18.63 7.61
C PHE A 123 3.90 19.52 6.74
N ILE A 124 4.27 20.79 6.52
CA ILE A 124 3.48 21.73 5.71
C ILE A 124 3.52 21.35 4.25
N VAL A 125 4.72 21.03 3.73
CA VAL A 125 4.90 20.60 2.33
C VAL A 125 4.09 19.34 2.04
N THR A 126 4.14 18.36 2.94
CA THR A 126 3.49 17.06 2.72
C THR A 126 2.00 17.09 3.01
N LEU A 127 1.51 17.88 3.97
CA LEU A 127 0.08 18.11 4.15
C LEU A 127 -0.53 18.88 2.97
N GLY A 128 0.17 19.90 2.45
CA GLY A 128 -0.23 20.62 1.24
C GLY A 128 -0.23 19.69 0.02
N GLY A 129 0.84 18.91 -0.15
CA GLY A 129 0.94 17.88 -1.19
C GLY A 129 -0.21 16.87 -1.14
N PHE A 130 -0.54 16.37 0.06
CA PHE A 130 -1.71 15.51 0.28
C PHE A 130 -3.01 16.13 -0.28
N MET A 131 -3.28 17.41 0.00
CA MET A 131 -4.50 18.09 -0.48
C MET A 131 -4.49 18.27 -1.99
N VAL A 132 -3.34 18.66 -2.55
CA VAL A 132 -3.15 18.83 -4.00
C VAL A 132 -3.32 17.51 -4.72
N TYR A 133 -2.69 16.44 -4.26
CA TYR A 133 -2.78 15.13 -4.92
C TYR A 133 -4.19 14.57 -4.87
N ARG A 134 -4.86 14.72 -3.73
CA ARG A 134 -6.26 14.33 -3.60
C ARG A 134 -7.14 15.11 -4.58
N GLY A 135 -7.00 16.43 -4.64
CA GLY A 135 -7.76 17.28 -5.56
C GLY A 135 -7.49 16.95 -7.03
N LEU A 136 -6.22 16.79 -7.40
CA LEU A 136 -5.82 16.40 -8.76
C LEU A 136 -6.33 15.02 -9.12
N MET A 137 -6.24 14.04 -8.22
CA MET A 137 -6.73 12.69 -8.46
C MET A 137 -8.22 12.70 -8.76
N LEU A 138 -9.02 13.39 -7.94
CA LEU A 138 -10.47 13.52 -8.16
C LEU A 138 -10.77 14.27 -9.47
N ALA A 139 -10.03 15.33 -9.78
CA ALA A 139 -10.21 16.11 -11.00
C ALA A 139 -9.90 15.30 -12.26
N ILE A 140 -8.79 14.53 -12.28
CA ILE A 140 -8.41 13.74 -13.46
C ILE A 140 -9.27 12.50 -13.62
N THR A 141 -9.84 11.94 -12.55
CA THR A 141 -10.74 10.78 -12.64
C THR A 141 -12.19 11.17 -12.83
N HIS A 142 -12.53 12.47 -12.85
CA HIS A 142 -13.90 12.97 -12.84
C HIS A 142 -14.76 12.36 -11.71
N ASP A 143 -14.16 12.14 -10.53
CA ASP A 143 -14.79 11.44 -9.40
C ASP A 143 -15.28 10.00 -9.69
N GLU A 144 -14.88 9.41 -10.83
CA GLU A 144 -15.27 8.07 -11.23
C GLU A 144 -14.19 7.02 -10.96
N THR A 145 -14.63 5.76 -10.85
CA THR A 145 -13.71 4.61 -10.78
C THR A 145 -13.35 4.14 -12.18
N ILE A 146 -12.08 4.33 -12.56
CA ILE A 146 -11.58 3.89 -13.86
C ILE A 146 -11.32 2.38 -13.83
N MET A 147 -12.11 1.61 -14.58
CA MET A 147 -11.94 0.17 -14.70
C MET A 147 -10.85 -0.18 -15.72
N LEU A 148 -9.81 -0.90 -15.28
CA LEU A 148 -8.77 -1.38 -16.17
C LEU A 148 -9.29 -2.50 -17.10
N PRO A 149 -9.01 -2.44 -18.41
CA PRO A 149 -9.33 -3.51 -19.35
C PRO A 149 -8.54 -4.78 -19.03
N ASN A 150 -8.99 -5.91 -19.57
CA ASN A 150 -8.31 -7.19 -19.37
C ASN A 150 -6.93 -7.15 -20.07
N GLY A 151 -5.86 -7.32 -19.28
CA GLY A 151 -4.49 -7.26 -19.77
C GLY A 151 -3.49 -7.54 -18.65
N TRP A 152 -2.19 -7.56 -18.99
CA TRP A 152 -1.13 -7.94 -18.06
C TRP A 152 -1.10 -7.06 -16.80
N LEU A 153 -1.43 -5.76 -16.89
CA LEU A 153 -1.51 -4.86 -15.74
C LEU A 153 -2.62 -5.28 -14.76
N LYS A 154 -3.82 -5.56 -15.29
CA LYS A 154 -4.94 -6.07 -14.48
C LYS A 154 -4.62 -7.45 -13.90
N MET A 155 -3.85 -8.27 -14.64
CA MET A 155 -3.42 -9.57 -14.15
C MET A 155 -2.48 -9.44 -12.95
N LEU A 156 -1.48 -8.57 -13.02
CA LEU A 156 -0.59 -8.29 -11.89
C LEU A 156 -1.34 -7.77 -10.66
N GLY A 157 -2.37 -6.95 -10.86
CA GLY A 157 -3.12 -6.36 -9.75
C GLY A 157 -4.19 -7.28 -9.13
N ASN A 158 -4.86 -8.11 -9.92
CA ASN A 158 -6.09 -8.80 -9.49
C ASN A 158 -6.18 -10.29 -9.85
N SER A 159 -5.20 -10.89 -10.53
CA SER A 159 -5.25 -12.32 -10.84
C SER A 159 -4.71 -13.18 -9.69
N TYR A 160 -5.33 -14.33 -9.51
CA TYR A 160 -4.84 -15.37 -8.60
C TYR A 160 -3.81 -16.25 -9.32
N LEU A 161 -2.79 -16.68 -8.59
CA LEU A 161 -1.86 -17.68 -9.10
C LEU A 161 -2.60 -18.99 -9.40
N PRO A 162 -2.21 -19.73 -10.45
CA PRO A 162 -2.69 -21.08 -10.68
C PRO A 162 -2.43 -21.94 -9.44
N LYS A 163 -3.39 -22.82 -9.09
CA LYS A 163 -3.28 -23.71 -7.92
C LYS A 163 -1.96 -24.49 -7.91
N SER A 164 -1.50 -24.95 -9.07
CA SER A 164 -0.23 -25.67 -9.24
C SER A 164 0.99 -24.86 -8.78
N VAL A 165 1.06 -23.58 -9.16
CA VAL A 165 2.13 -22.66 -8.74
C VAL A 165 2.04 -22.40 -7.23
N GLY A 166 0.82 -22.27 -6.70
CA GLY A 166 0.60 -22.13 -5.25
C GLY A 166 1.14 -23.31 -4.44
N TRP A 167 0.89 -24.54 -4.89
CA TRP A 167 1.44 -25.74 -4.25
C TRP A 167 2.96 -25.83 -4.35
N ILE A 168 3.54 -25.47 -5.50
CA ILE A 168 5.01 -25.44 -5.69
C ILE A 168 5.64 -24.43 -4.72
N LEU A 169 5.15 -23.19 -4.67
CA LEU A 169 5.67 -22.16 -3.75
C LEU A 169 5.49 -22.55 -2.27
N GLY A 170 4.35 -23.17 -1.93
CA GLY A 170 4.11 -23.70 -0.58
C GLY A 170 5.10 -24.79 -0.20
N SER A 171 5.42 -25.71 -1.12
CA SER A 171 6.39 -26.79 -0.88
C SER A 171 7.83 -26.30 -0.76
N VAL A 172 8.22 -25.27 -1.52
CA VAL A 172 9.57 -24.68 -1.49
C VAL A 172 9.83 -23.90 -0.19
N ASN A 173 8.80 -23.37 0.46
CA ASN A 173 8.92 -22.61 1.72
C ASN A 173 8.95 -23.50 2.99
N ILE A 174 8.80 -24.83 2.84
CA ILE A 174 8.76 -25.80 3.95
C ILE A 174 10.12 -26.53 4.12
N HIS A 175 11.15 -26.13 3.37
CA HIS A 175 12.54 -26.56 3.57
C HIS A 175 13.40 -25.42 4.09
#